data_AF-A0A5R9M9M2-F1
#
_entry.id   AF-A0A5R9M9M2-F1
#
_cell.length_a   1.000
_cell.length_b   1.000
_cell.length_c   1.000
_cell.angle_alpha   90.00
_cell.angle_beta   90.00
_cell.angle_gamma   90.00
#
_symmetry.space_group_name_H-M   'P 1'
#
loop_
_entity.id
_entity.type
_entity.pdbx_description
1 polymer ?
#
loop_
_entity_poly.entity_id
_entity_poly.type
_entity_poly.pdbx_seq_one_letter_code
_entity_poly.pdbx_strand_id
1 'polypeptide(L)' 'MISKSDIRVILSENAGLGPPDEFPDDAELVIDSLTLLVLQHVLEEKHGVVIDPQFEDMELFTSINGIHKYVMRVVEER' A
#
# COMPACT_ATOMS: atom_id res chain seq x y z
N MET A 1 0.01 14.25 3.75
CA MET A 1 0.68 13.08 4.37
C MET A 1 -0.21 11.90 4.11
N ILE A 2 0.32 10.83 3.51
CA ILE A 2 -0.46 9.62 3.21
C ILE A 2 -0.69 8.87 4.53
N SER A 3 -1.94 8.58 4.85
CA SER A 3 -2.33 7.87 6.06
C SER A 3 -2.44 6.36 5.81
N LYS A 4 -2.42 5.57 6.88
CA LYS A 4 -2.70 4.12 6.78
C LYS A 4 -4.13 3.84 6.30
N SER A 5 -5.07 4.72 6.63
CA SER A 5 -6.44 4.63 6.13
C SER A 5 -6.51 4.80 4.62
N ASP A 6 -5.66 5.65 4.03
CA ASP A 6 -5.59 5.78 2.56
C ASP A 6 -5.13 4.45 1.94
N ILE A 7 -4.09 3.82 2.48
CA ILE A 7 -3.62 2.50 2.02
C ILE A 7 -4.74 1.45 2.13
N ARG A 8 -5.43 1.42 3.26
CA ARG A 8 -6.54 0.48 3.51
C ARG A 8 -7.68 0.67 2.50
N VAL A 9 -8.09 1.92 2.25
CA VAL A 9 -9.12 2.27 1.25
C VAL A 9 -8.70 1.83 -0.16
N ILE A 10 -7.45 2.05 -0.55
CA ILE A 10 -6.93 1.63 -1.86
C ILE A 10 -7.07 0.11 -2.01
N LEU A 11 -6.60 -0.65 -1.02
CA LEU A 11 -6.61 -2.11 -1.03
C LEU A 11 -8.04 -2.69 -0.95
N SER A 12 -8.92 -2.10 -0.14
CA SER A 12 -10.31 -2.57 -0.02
C SER A 12 -11.15 -2.29 -1.26
N GLU A 13 -11.08 -1.06 -1.79
CA GLU A 13 -11.98 -0.61 -2.85
C GLU A 13 -11.51 -1.05 -4.25
N ASN A 14 -10.19 -1.18 -4.46
CA ASN A 14 -9.63 -1.36 -5.80
C ASN A 14 -9.01 -2.75 -6.00
N ALA A 15 -8.48 -3.38 -4.93
CA ALA A 15 -7.94 -4.74 -5.00
C ALA A 15 -8.92 -5.81 -4.50
N GLY A 16 -10.08 -5.41 -3.95
CA GLY A 16 -11.13 -6.34 -3.52
C GLY A 16 -10.75 -7.21 -2.33
N LEU A 17 -9.79 -6.76 -1.50
CA LEU A 17 -9.30 -7.54 -0.35
C LEU A 17 -10.38 -7.74 0.72
N GLY A 18 -11.39 -6.88 0.81
CA GLY A 18 -12.46 -6.95 1.79
C GLY A 18 -12.83 -5.56 2.32
N PRO A 19 -13.71 -5.44 3.33
CA PRO A 19 -14.05 -4.17 3.94
C PRO A 19 -12.83 -3.53 4.62
N PRO A 20 -12.64 -2.19 4.55
CA PRO A 20 -11.52 -1.51 5.19
C PRO A 20 -11.37 -1.90 6.68
N ASP A 21 -12.49 -1.92 7.40
CA ASP A 21 -12.53 -2.10 8.85
C ASP A 21 -12.09 -3.51 9.31
N GLU A 22 -11.96 -4.46 8.39
CA GLU A 22 -11.52 -5.83 8.68
C GLU A 22 -10.00 -6.03 8.61
N PHE A 23 -9.24 -4.98 8.25
CA PHE A 23 -7.77 -5.04 8.16
C PHE A 23 -7.09 -4.25 9.26
N PRO A 24 -6.81 -4.84 10.44
CA PRO A 24 -5.87 -4.27 11.40
C PRO A 24 -4.54 -3.86 10.74
N ASP A 25 -3.88 -2.86 11.30
CA ASP A 25 -2.62 -2.32 10.74
C ASP A 25 -1.53 -3.40 10.56
N ASP A 26 -1.52 -4.41 11.43
CA ASP A 26 -0.58 -5.54 11.47
C ASP A 26 -1.15 -6.85 10.92
N ALA A 27 -2.32 -6.81 10.26
CA ALA A 27 -2.89 -8.01 9.64
C ALA A 27 -1.96 -8.52 8.53
N GLU A 28 -1.84 -9.85 8.44
CA GLU A 28 -1.09 -10.50 7.37
C GLU A 28 -1.81 -10.32 6.04
N LEU A 29 -1.12 -9.67 5.09
CA LEU A 29 -1.62 -9.41 3.75
C LEU A 29 -0.81 -10.22 2.73
N VAL A 30 -1.54 -10.78 1.76
CA VAL A 30 -0.94 -11.37 0.56
C VAL A 30 -1.18 -10.39 -0.58
N ILE A 31 -0.12 -9.72 -1.02
CA ILE A 31 -0.15 -8.78 -2.14
C ILE A 31 0.29 -9.53 -3.39
N ASP A 32 -0.63 -9.77 -4.31
CA ASP A 32 -0.30 -10.28 -5.63
C ASP A 32 0.15 -9.15 -6.58
N SER A 33 0.59 -9.53 -7.78
CA SER A 33 1.10 -8.57 -8.76
C SER A 33 0.04 -7.59 -9.26
N LEU A 34 -1.23 -7.99 -9.29
CA LEU A 34 -2.33 -7.12 -9.68
C LEU A 34 -2.63 -6.08 -8.60
N THR A 35 -2.69 -6.53 -7.35
CA THR A 35 -2.90 -5.69 -6.16
C THR A 35 -1.79 -4.65 -6.04
N LEU A 36 -0.54 -5.05 -6.29
CA LEU A 36 0.59 -4.13 -6.31
C LEU A 36 0.46 -3.07 -7.41
N LEU A 37 0.06 -3.45 -8.62
CA LEU A 37 -0.14 -2.52 -9.73
C LEU A 37 -1.28 -1.53 -9.43
N VAL A 38 -2.36 -2.00 -8.82
CA VAL A 38 -3.48 -1.15 -8.40
C VAL A 38 -3.01 -0.16 -7.34
N LEU A 39 -2.25 -0.60 -6.34
CA LEU A 39 -1.69 0.27 -5.31
C LEU A 39 -0.78 1.35 -5.92
N GLN A 40 0.10 0.97 -6.84
CA GLN A 40 0.95 1.91 -7.59
C GLN A 40 0.11 2.96 -8.33
N HIS A 41 -0.88 2.51 -9.10
CA HIS A 41 -1.72 3.37 -9.92
C HIS A 41 -2.48 4.38 -9.07
N VAL A 42 -3.13 3.94 -7.98
CA VAL A 42 -3.96 4.82 -7.16
C VAL A 42 -3.10 5.78 -6.31
N LEU A 43 -1.91 5.36 -5.86
CA LEU A 43 -0.97 6.26 -5.17
C LEU A 43 -0.47 7.37 -6.10
N GLU A 44 -0.18 7.05 -7.36
CA GLU A 44 0.20 8.03 -8.36
C GLU A 44 -0.97 8.98 -8.67
N GLU A 45 -2.16 8.44 -8.93
CA GLU A 45 -3.33 9.22 -9.31
C GLU A 45 -3.80 10.17 -8.18
N LYS A 46 -3.95 9.64 -6.95
CA LYS A 46 -4.54 10.40 -5.83
C LYS A 46 -3.52 11.22 -5.05
N HIS A 47 -2.27 10.80 -5.03
CA HIS A 47 -1.25 11.41 -4.18
C HIS A 47 0.01 11.87 -4.93
N GLY A 48 0.13 11.61 -6.24
CA GLY A 48 1.32 11.96 -7.02
C GLY A 48 2.57 11.16 -6.63
N VAL A 49 2.39 10.05 -5.89
CA VAL A 49 3.49 9.23 -5.39
C VAL A 49 3.65 8.01 -6.28
N VAL A 50 4.80 7.96 -6.96
CA VAL A 50 5.20 6.81 -7.77
C VAL A 50 6.06 5.91 -6.90
N ILE A 51 5.68 4.65 -6.78
CA ILE A 51 6.46 3.63 -6.08
C ILE A 51 6.89 2.53 -7.05
N ASP A 52 8.12 2.05 -6.90
CA ASP A 52 8.68 0.93 -7.66
C ASP A 52 9.46 -0.02 -6.74
N PRO A 53 8.75 -0.77 -5.87
CA PRO A 53 9.41 -1.58 -4.84
C PRO A 53 10.19 -2.74 -5.47
N GLN A 54 11.42 -2.90 -5.02
CA GLN A 54 12.29 -4.01 -5.45
C GLN A 54 11.98 -5.27 -4.63
N PHE A 55 12.58 -6.40 -5.01
CA PHE A 55 12.36 -7.68 -4.32
C PHE A 55 12.63 -7.60 -2.80
N GLU A 56 13.65 -6.85 -2.40
CA GLU A 56 14.00 -6.62 -0.99
C GLU A 56 12.94 -5.80 -0.23
N ASP A 57 12.22 -4.91 -0.92
CA ASP A 57 11.17 -4.10 -0.31
C ASP A 57 9.86 -4.90 -0.12
N MET A 58 9.69 -6.03 -0.82
CA MET A 58 8.48 -6.88 -0.71
C MET A 58 8.23 -7.39 0.71
N GLU A 59 9.25 -7.48 1.56
CA GLU A 59 9.09 -7.80 2.98
C GLU A 59 8.15 -6.84 3.71
N LEU A 60 8.08 -5.58 3.24
CA LEU A 60 7.19 -4.56 3.77
C LEU A 60 5.76 -4.64 3.21
N PHE A 61 5.53 -5.38 2.12
CA PHE A 61 4.21 -5.52 1.50
C PHE A 61 3.39 -6.68 2.08
N THR A 62 3.55 -6.91 3.38
CA THR A 62 2.91 -8.01 4.14
C THR A 62 1.93 -7.52 5.19
N SER A 63 1.81 -6.19 5.37
CA SER A 63 0.88 -5.53 6.30
C SER A 63 0.65 -4.08 5.89
N ILE A 64 -0.43 -3.46 6.40
CA ILE A 64 -0.68 -2.02 6.18
C ILE A 64 0.46 -1.18 6.77
N ASN A 65 0.97 -1.56 7.94
CA ASN A 65 2.11 -0.89 8.57
C ASN A 65 3.37 -0.93 7.71
N GLY A 66 3.70 -2.09 7.13
CA GLY A 66 4.85 -2.23 6.26
C GLY A 66 4.70 -1.38 4.99
N ILE A 67 3.54 -1.45 4.33
CA ILE A 67 3.26 -0.67 3.11
C ILE A 67 3.35 0.82 3.41
N HIS A 68 2.73 1.28 4.51
CA HIS A 68 2.76 2.69 4.92
C HIS A 68 4.20 3.15 5.21
N LYS A 69 5.00 2.34 5.90
CA LYS A 69 6.42 2.62 6.16
C LYS A 69 7.21 2.77 4.86
N TYR A 70 7.02 1.89 3.90
CA TYR A 70 7.67 1.96 2.60
C TYR A 70 7.26 3.24 1.84
N VAL A 71 5.96 3.51 1.75
CA VAL A 71 5.45 4.71 1.06
C VAL A 71 5.99 6.00 1.70
N MET A 72 6.03 6.05 3.03
CA MET A 72 6.60 7.22 3.72
C MET A 72 8.10 7.39 3.45
N ARG A 73 8.88 6.30 3.38
CA ARG A 73 10.30 6.36 2.98
C ARG A 73 10.45 7.00 1.60
N VAL A 74 9.66 6.56 0.62
CA VAL A 74 9.69 7.10 -0.75
C VAL A 74 9.30 8.59 -0.79
N VAL A 75 8.33 9.00 0.02
CA VAL A 75 7.89 10.40 0.11
C VAL A 75 8.95 11.29 0.76
N GLU A 76 9.68 10.77 1.74
CA GLU A 76 10.76 11.50 2.43
C GLU A 76 12.05 11.62 1.61
N GLU A 77 12.30 10.66 0.70
CA GLU A 77 13.43 10.66 -0.22
C GLU A 77 13.23 11.60 -1.44
N ARG A 78 12.04 12.20 -1.59
CA ARG A 78 11.71 13.17 -2.63
C ARG A 78 11.91 14.61 -2.18
#